data_AF-A0A7H4MHV5-F1
#
_entry.id   AF-A0A7H4MHV5-F1
#
_cell.length_a   1.000
_cell.length_b   1.000
_cell.length_c   1.000
_cell.angle_alpha   90.00
_cell.angle_beta   90.00
_cell.angle_gamma   90.00
#
_symmetry.space_group_name_H-M   'P 1'
#
loop_
_entity.id
_entity.type
_entity.pdbx_description
1 polymer ?
#
loop_
_entity_poly.entity_id
_entity_poly.type
_entity_poly.pdbx_seq_one_letter_code
_entity_poly.pdbx_strand_id
1 'polypeptide(L)'
;MGAYLADKDWIGLIDAPLESEVGRPGSQAVDEGDYTLQLTWNNKQEPFYYQDGPYLNSSISSTGFQPIAYYKNGDIAIGKYRYGKGNIILSGPHPEADETWIDSAAPGNTTAESKMQRILSYLNIKKG
;
A
#
# COMPACT_ATOMS: atom_id res chain seq x y z
N MET A 1 -8.72 -7.54 -1.60
CA MET A 1 -9.39 -6.25 -1.90
C MET A 1 -8.71 -5.12 -1.12
N GLY A 2 -7.65 -4.56 -1.69
CA GLY A 2 -6.91 -3.42 -1.12
C GLY A 2 -7.64 -2.07 -1.31
N ALA A 3 -6.89 -1.02 -1.68
CA ALA A 3 -7.37 0.36 -1.74
C ALA A 3 -8.43 0.71 -2.83
N TYR A 4 -8.92 -0.24 -3.64
CA TYR A 4 -9.78 0.05 -4.81
C TYR A 4 -10.99 0.95 -4.51
N LEU A 5 -11.67 0.78 -3.37
CA LEU A 5 -12.85 1.57 -3.03
C LEU A 5 -12.56 3.07 -2.86
N ALA A 6 -11.30 3.47 -2.70
CA ALA A 6 -10.89 4.86 -2.50
C ALA A 6 -10.88 5.69 -3.79
N ASP A 7 -10.95 5.05 -4.96
CA ASP A 7 -10.78 5.71 -6.25
C ASP A 7 -11.99 6.57 -6.67
N LYS A 8 -11.85 7.32 -7.77
CA LYS A 8 -12.86 8.26 -8.27
C LYS A 8 -14.19 7.61 -8.68
N ASP A 9 -14.19 6.33 -8.99
CA ASP A 9 -15.34 5.59 -9.50
C ASP A 9 -16.18 4.96 -8.36
N TRP A 10 -15.69 5.03 -7.11
CA TRP A 10 -16.34 4.52 -5.90
C TRP A 10 -16.55 5.61 -4.83
N ILE A 11 -15.77 5.60 -3.74
CA ILE A 11 -15.92 6.55 -2.63
C ILE A 11 -15.35 7.93 -3.00
N GLY A 12 -14.45 8.01 -3.98
CA GLY A 12 -13.89 9.28 -4.46
C GLY A 12 -12.95 9.95 -3.46
N LEU A 13 -12.18 9.15 -2.69
CA LEU A 13 -11.17 9.69 -1.78
C LEU A 13 -9.94 10.22 -2.53
N ILE A 14 -9.68 9.69 -3.73
CA ILE A 14 -8.70 10.21 -4.68
C ILE A 14 -9.35 10.45 -6.04
N ASP A 15 -8.90 11.51 -6.72
CA ASP A 15 -9.37 11.87 -8.07
C ASP A 15 -8.52 11.16 -9.15
N ALA A 16 -8.51 9.84 -9.05
CA ALA A 16 -7.78 8.95 -9.95
C ALA A 16 -8.44 7.58 -9.94
N PRO A 17 -8.51 6.87 -11.08
CA PRO A 17 -8.83 5.45 -11.06
C PRO A 17 -7.65 4.67 -10.47
N LEU A 18 -7.95 3.58 -9.76
CA LEU A 18 -6.93 2.63 -9.32
C LEU A 18 -6.94 1.40 -10.22
N GLU A 19 -5.75 1.01 -10.66
CA GLU A 19 -5.54 -0.17 -11.52
C GLU A 19 -4.81 -1.25 -10.72
N SER A 20 -5.05 -2.51 -11.09
CA SER A 20 -4.45 -3.65 -10.39
C SER A 20 -2.94 -3.70 -10.56
N GLU A 21 -2.24 -4.11 -9.49
CA GLU A 21 -0.82 -4.48 -9.56
C GLU A 21 -0.61 -5.83 -10.26
N VAL A 22 -1.67 -6.64 -10.38
CA VAL A 22 -1.63 -7.95 -11.06
C VAL A 22 -1.24 -7.77 -12.53
N GLY A 23 -0.23 -8.51 -12.96
CA GLY A 23 0.21 -8.53 -14.36
C GLY A 23 0.90 -7.25 -14.84
N ARG A 24 1.18 -6.29 -13.95
CA ARG A 24 1.99 -5.11 -14.26
C ARG A 24 3.40 -5.53 -14.71
N PRO A 25 4.05 -4.79 -15.64
CA PRO A 25 5.40 -5.11 -16.07
C PRO A 25 6.38 -5.22 -14.89
N GLY A 26 6.98 -6.40 -14.70
CA GLY A 26 7.91 -6.67 -13.61
C GLY A 26 7.26 -6.96 -12.25
N SER A 27 5.92 -6.98 -12.16
CA SER A 27 5.21 -7.36 -10.94
C SER A 27 5.50 -8.81 -10.56
N GLN A 28 5.44 -9.06 -9.25
CA GLN A 28 5.54 -10.40 -8.70
C GLN A 28 4.17 -11.08 -8.55
N ALA A 29 3.09 -10.31 -8.61
CA ALA A 29 1.72 -10.83 -8.62
C ALA A 29 1.29 -11.05 -10.07
N VAL A 30 1.15 -12.32 -10.47
CA VAL A 30 0.79 -12.70 -11.85
C VAL A 30 -0.70 -12.99 -12.01
N ASP A 31 -1.42 -13.16 -10.91
CA ASP A 31 -2.86 -13.32 -10.83
C ASP A 31 -3.41 -12.71 -9.52
N GLU A 32 -4.71 -12.86 -9.30
CA GLU A 32 -5.46 -12.36 -8.12
C GLU A 32 -5.29 -13.25 -6.87
N GLY A 33 -4.39 -14.24 -6.92
CA GLY A 33 -4.15 -15.17 -5.82
C GLY A 33 -3.44 -14.54 -4.61
N ASP A 34 -3.07 -15.41 -3.68
CA ASP A 34 -2.43 -15.03 -2.43
C ASP A 34 -0.91 -15.02 -2.59
N TYR A 35 -0.28 -13.89 -2.25
CA TYR A 35 1.16 -13.70 -2.34
C TYR A 35 1.75 -13.14 -1.06
N THR A 36 2.99 -13.52 -0.78
CA THR A 36 3.89 -12.74 0.07
C THR A 36 4.82 -11.92 -0.81
N LEU A 37 4.63 -10.60 -0.82
CA LEU A 37 5.44 -9.68 -1.61
C LEU A 37 6.45 -8.95 -0.71
N GLN A 38 7.68 -8.77 -1.21
CA GLN A 38 8.69 -7.96 -0.54
C GLN A 38 8.61 -6.53 -1.04
N LEU A 39 8.23 -5.63 -0.15
CA LEU A 39 8.09 -4.22 -0.46
C LEU A 39 9.31 -3.44 0.01
N THR A 40 9.73 -2.47 -0.80
CA THR A 40 10.75 -1.51 -0.38
C THR A 40 10.09 -0.41 0.43
N TRP A 41 10.34 -0.37 1.74
CA TRP A 41 9.80 0.63 2.67
C TRP A 41 10.92 1.30 3.48
N ASN A 42 11.21 2.57 3.20
CA ASN A 42 12.39 3.30 3.69
C ASN A 42 13.71 2.54 3.47
N ASN A 43 13.95 2.08 2.23
CA ASN A 43 15.15 1.33 1.83
C ASN A 43 15.34 -0.02 2.54
N LYS A 44 14.30 -0.53 3.22
CA LYS A 44 14.27 -1.89 3.78
C LYS A 44 13.26 -2.74 3.04
N GLN A 45 13.57 -4.01 2.86
CA GLN A 45 12.60 -4.99 2.34
C GLN A 45 11.74 -5.48 3.50
N GLU A 46 10.42 -5.41 3.33
CA GLU A 46 9.44 -5.83 4.33
C GLU A 46 8.40 -6.74 3.67
N PRO A 47 8.06 -7.91 4.26
CA PRO A 47 7.12 -8.83 3.68
C PRO A 47 5.68 -8.38 3.97
N PHE A 48 4.83 -8.42 2.95
CA PHE A 48 3.40 -8.13 3.06
C PHE A 48 2.56 -9.22 2.41
N TYR A 49 1.39 -9.46 2.99
CA TYR A 49 0.35 -10.22 2.35
C TYR A 49 -0.27 -9.37 1.24
N TYR A 50 -0.50 -10.00 0.10
CA TYR A 50 -1.11 -9.40 -1.07
C TYR A 50 -2.14 -10.36 -1.65
N GLN A 51 -3.34 -9.84 -1.89
CA GLN A 51 -4.41 -10.52 -2.61
C GLN A 51 -5.20 -9.46 -3.39
N ASP A 52 -4.91 -9.38 -4.69
CA ASP A 52 -5.45 -8.39 -5.62
C ASP A 52 -5.54 -6.97 -5.03
N GLY A 53 -4.38 -6.30 -5.02
CA GLY A 53 -4.22 -4.93 -4.57
C GLY A 53 -3.83 -4.02 -5.73
N PRO A 54 -4.28 -2.75 -5.73
CA PRO A 54 -3.89 -1.79 -6.75
C PRO A 54 -2.45 -1.30 -6.55
N TYR A 55 -1.85 -0.81 -7.63
CA TYR A 55 -0.75 0.14 -7.50
C TYR A 55 -1.28 1.57 -7.41
N LEU A 56 -0.49 2.41 -6.76
CA LEU A 56 -0.82 3.79 -6.49
C LEU A 56 -0.08 4.72 -7.44
N ASN A 57 -0.75 5.80 -7.81
CA ASN A 57 -0.16 6.82 -8.68
C ASN A 57 -0.25 8.20 -8.00
N SER A 58 0.64 9.08 -8.44
CA SER A 58 0.84 10.41 -7.86
C SER A 58 -0.13 11.46 -8.40
N SER A 59 -1.35 11.08 -8.80
CA SER A 59 -2.26 11.90 -9.63
C SER A 59 -2.10 13.41 -9.40
N ILE A 60 -1.77 14.08 -10.51
CA ILE A 60 -1.06 15.38 -10.65
C ILE A 60 -1.78 16.56 -9.95
N SER A 61 -2.99 16.34 -9.44
CA SER A 61 -3.83 17.31 -8.72
C SER A 61 -3.71 17.25 -7.19
N SER A 62 -3.04 16.25 -6.60
CA SER A 62 -3.01 16.07 -5.15
C SER A 62 -1.80 16.76 -4.48
N THR A 63 -1.98 18.03 -4.08
CA THR A 63 -1.08 18.63 -3.08
C THR A 63 -1.03 17.74 -1.84
N GLY A 64 0.12 17.12 -1.55
CA GLY A 64 0.30 16.25 -0.38
C GLY A 64 0.46 14.76 -0.69
N PHE A 65 0.62 14.36 -1.95
CA PHE A 65 1.05 13.01 -2.28
C PHE A 65 2.43 12.71 -1.68
N GLN A 66 2.56 11.56 -1.03
CA GLN A 66 3.84 11.03 -0.56
C GLN A 66 3.87 9.51 -0.76
N PRO A 67 4.76 8.97 -1.62
CA PRO A 67 4.98 7.54 -1.67
C PRO A 67 5.64 7.05 -0.38
N ILE A 68 5.16 5.92 0.14
CA ILE A 68 5.60 5.34 1.43
C ILE A 68 6.36 4.03 1.19
N ALA A 69 5.81 3.14 0.37
CA ALA A 69 6.41 1.84 0.05
C ALA A 69 6.19 1.50 -1.42
N TYR A 70 7.07 0.67 -1.97
CA TYR A 70 7.11 0.32 -3.38
C TYR A 70 7.12 -1.19 -3.58
N TYR A 71 6.39 -1.66 -4.59
CA TYR A 71 6.55 -2.99 -5.16
C TYR A 71 7.92 -3.14 -5.83
N LYS A 72 8.32 -4.37 -6.14
CA LYS A 72 9.64 -4.68 -6.73
C LYS A 72 9.86 -4.05 -8.11
N ASN A 73 8.80 -3.90 -8.89
CA ASN A 73 8.81 -3.22 -10.20
C ASN A 73 8.93 -1.69 -10.07
N GLY A 74 8.91 -1.13 -8.87
CA GLY A 74 8.95 0.31 -8.61
C GLY A 74 7.57 0.98 -8.57
N ASP A 75 6.50 0.23 -8.81
CA ASP A 75 5.14 0.74 -8.62
C ASP A 75 4.89 1.04 -7.13
N ILE A 76 4.06 2.05 -6.84
CA ILE A 76 3.87 2.54 -5.48
C ILE A 76 2.83 1.64 -4.80
N ALA A 77 3.22 0.94 -3.74
CA ALA A 77 2.34 0.03 -3.03
C ALA A 77 1.56 0.71 -1.91
N ILE A 78 2.17 1.69 -1.24
CA ILE A 78 1.54 2.45 -0.15
C ILE A 78 1.81 3.93 -0.38
N GLY A 79 0.77 4.75 -0.29
CA GLY A 79 0.83 6.17 -0.61
C GLY A 79 -0.07 6.99 0.30
N LYS A 80 0.43 8.17 0.71
CA LYS A 80 -0.36 9.17 1.43
C LYS A 80 -0.93 10.17 0.45
N TYR A 81 -2.18 10.54 0.66
CA TYR A 81 -2.90 11.56 -0.11
C TYR A 81 -3.52 12.58 0.83
N ARG A 82 -3.82 13.76 0.29
CA ARG A 82 -4.63 14.76 0.98
C ARG A 82 -6.09 14.61 0.57
N TYR A 83 -6.99 14.58 1.55
CA TYR A 83 -8.44 14.57 1.32
C TYR A 83 -9.09 15.65 2.20
N GLY A 84 -9.66 16.68 1.55
CA GLY A 84 -10.15 17.88 2.23
C GLY A 84 -9.07 18.55 3.10
N LYS A 85 -9.30 18.60 4.41
CA LYS A 85 -8.35 19.15 5.40
C LYS A 85 -7.42 18.09 6.02
N GLY A 86 -7.66 16.82 5.77
CA GLY A 86 -6.96 15.69 6.37
C GLY A 86 -6.02 14.97 5.40
N ASN A 87 -5.40 13.90 5.90
CA ASN A 87 -4.61 12.97 5.11
C ASN A 87 -5.25 11.59 5.18
N ILE A 88 -5.13 10.84 4.09
CA ILE A 88 -5.46 9.42 4.03
C ILE A 88 -4.20 8.66 3.61
N ILE A 89 -4.10 7.40 4.00
CA ILE A 89 -3.08 6.48 3.48
C ILE A 89 -3.83 5.34 2.81
N LEU A 90 -3.45 5.08 1.57
CA LEU A 90 -3.94 3.95 0.79
C LEU A 90 -2.84 2.90 0.71
N SER A 91 -3.27 1.64 0.74
CA SER A 91 -2.40 0.48 0.63
C SER A 91 -2.96 -0.48 -0.41
N GLY A 92 -2.12 -0.84 -1.37
CA GLY A 92 -2.34 -1.97 -2.26
C GLY A 92 -2.32 -3.31 -1.51
N PRO A 93 -1.22 -3.68 -0.81
CA PRO A 93 -1.19 -4.89 0.00
C PRO A 93 -1.96 -4.70 1.32
N HIS A 94 -2.04 -5.78 2.11
CA HIS A 94 -2.75 -5.83 3.39
C HIS A 94 -1.77 -5.69 4.59
N PRO A 95 -1.43 -4.47 5.04
CA PRO A 95 -0.60 -4.24 6.23
C PRO A 95 -1.19 -4.81 7.52
N GLU A 96 -2.51 -5.01 7.55
CA GLU A 96 -3.29 -5.52 8.66
C GLU A 96 -3.25 -7.06 8.78
N ALA A 97 -2.82 -7.76 7.73
CA ALA A 97 -2.69 -9.19 7.75
C ALA A 97 -1.55 -9.61 8.70
N ASP A 98 -1.91 -10.42 9.70
CA ASP A 98 -0.95 -10.94 10.68
C ASP A 98 0.04 -11.94 10.05
N GLU A 99 0.99 -12.38 10.85
CA GLU A 99 2.12 -13.19 10.40
C GLU A 99 1.69 -14.57 9.89
N THR A 100 0.48 -15.04 10.22
CA THR A 100 -0.05 -16.33 9.74
C THR A 100 -0.43 -16.32 8.27
N TRP A 101 -0.58 -15.13 7.67
CA TRP A 101 -0.86 -14.93 6.25
C TRP A 101 0.41 -14.76 5.41
N ILE A 102 1.57 -14.64 6.06
CA ILE A 102 2.86 -14.43 5.43
C ILE A 102 3.57 -15.77 5.29
N ASP A 103 4.21 -16.01 4.14
CA ASP A 103 5.08 -17.16 3.96
C ASP A 103 6.21 -17.10 5.01
N SER A 104 6.25 -18.12 5.88
CA SER A 104 7.27 -18.27 6.92
C SER A 104 8.72 -18.30 6.40
N ALA A 105 8.92 -18.60 5.11
CA ALA A 105 10.23 -18.55 4.46
C ALA A 105 10.65 -17.14 4.03
N ALA A 106 9.73 -16.18 3.99
CA ALA A 106 10.03 -14.80 3.58
C ALA A 106 10.89 -14.10 4.66
N PRO A 107 11.99 -13.43 4.27
CA PRO A 107 12.82 -12.73 5.24
C PRO A 107 12.11 -11.49 5.78
N GLY A 108 12.25 -11.26 7.09
CA GLY A 108 11.59 -10.18 7.82
C GLY A 108 10.65 -10.74 8.89
N ASN A 109 10.43 -9.97 9.96
CA ASN A 109 9.50 -10.36 11.04
C ASN A 109 8.75 -9.14 11.60
N THR A 110 8.39 -8.22 10.71
CA THR A 110 7.66 -7.02 11.12
C THR A 110 6.19 -7.39 11.28
N THR A 111 5.71 -7.28 12.52
CA THR A 111 4.35 -7.67 12.86
C THR A 111 3.31 -6.77 12.19
N ALA A 112 2.08 -7.26 12.03
CA ALA A 112 0.96 -6.43 11.55
C ALA A 112 0.81 -5.17 12.42
N GLU A 113 0.90 -5.31 13.74
CA GLU A 113 0.87 -4.17 14.66
C GLU A 113 1.99 -3.15 14.36
N SER A 114 3.23 -3.62 14.19
CA SER A 114 4.37 -2.75 13.91
C SER A 114 4.24 -2.05 12.55
N LYS A 115 3.74 -2.75 11.53
CA LYS A 115 3.41 -2.17 10.21
C LYS A 115 2.37 -1.07 10.35
N MET A 116 1.27 -1.35 11.05
CA MET A 116 0.18 -0.39 11.25
C MET A 116 0.63 0.83 12.06
N GLN A 117 1.38 0.66 13.15
CA GLN A 117 1.95 1.76 13.92
C GLN A 117 2.85 2.65 13.04
N ARG A 118 3.68 2.03 12.19
CA ARG A 118 4.55 2.75 11.25
C ARG A 118 3.75 3.49 10.19
N ILE A 119 2.70 2.89 9.60
CA ILE A 119 1.79 3.57 8.67
C ILE A 119 1.13 4.78 9.34
N LEU A 120 0.58 4.62 10.54
CA LEU A 120 -0.09 5.69 11.27
C LEU A 120 0.84 6.87 11.59
N SER A 121 2.15 6.63 11.76
CA SER A 121 3.13 7.70 11.95
C SER A 121 3.20 8.69 10.77
N TYR A 122 2.87 8.27 9.54
CA TYR A 122 2.87 9.15 8.37
C TYR A 122 1.69 10.14 8.34
N LEU A 123 0.67 9.94 9.18
CA LEU A 123 -0.46 10.86 9.31
C LEU A 123 -0.14 12.09 10.18
N ASN A 124 1.04 12.13 10.83
CA ASN A 124 1.46 13.24 11.70
C ASN A 124 0.39 13.63 12.74
N ILE A 125 -0.31 12.64 13.30
CA ILE A 125 -1.35 12.88 14.31
C ILE A 125 -0.65 13.42 15.55
N LYS A 126 -0.80 14.73 15.81
CA LYS A 126 -0.40 15.32 17.09
C LYS A 126 -1.35 14.74 18.13
N LYS A 127 -0.80 14.05 19.15
CA LYS A 127 -1.56 13.77 20.37
C LYS A 127 -1.93 15.13 20.97
N GLY A 128 -3.23 15.43 20.97
CA GLY A 128 -3.79 16.60 21.67
C GLY A 128 -3.72 16.44 23.17
#